data_AF-A0A5B1BPA6-F1
#
_entry.id   AF-A0A5B1BPA6-F1
#
_cell.length_a   1.000
_cell.length_b   1.000
_cell.length_c   1.000
_cell.angle_alpha   90.00
_cell.angle_beta   90.00
_cell.angle_gamma   90.00
#
_symmetry.space_group_name_H-M   'P 1'
#
loop_
_entity.id
_entity.type
_entity.pdbx_description
1 polymer ?
#
loop_
_entity_poly.entity_id
_entity_poly.type
_entity_poly.pdbx_seq_one_letter_code
_entity_poly.pdbx_strand_id
1 'polypeptide(L)' 'MPSVQIKDVPEDTHRVLRERAARAHQSLQEYLRSRLIADAKQPTLDEVFDRITTRRGGRVSFRAAVDDVRADRDRR' A
#
# COMPACT_ATOMS: atom_id res chain seq x y z
N MET A 1 -10.18 19.82 -1.93
CA MET A 1 -9.96 18.43 -2.38
C MET A 1 -8.78 18.44 -3.34
N PRO A 2 -7.76 17.58 -3.16
CA PRO A 2 -6.66 17.50 -4.11
C PRO A 2 -7.18 16.99 -5.47
N SER A 3 -6.76 17.64 -6.56
CA SER A 3 -7.04 17.21 -7.93
C SER A 3 -5.73 16.82 -8.62
N VAL A 4 -5.82 15.86 -9.54
CA VAL A 4 -4.67 15.37 -10.32
C VAL A 4 -5.06 15.47 -11.80
N GLN A 5 -4.21 16.13 -12.58
CA GLN A 5 -4.31 16.17 -14.04
C GLN A 5 -3.15 15.38 -14.63
N ILE A 6 -3.45 14.37 -15.44
CA ILE A 6 -2.44 13.59 -16.16
C ILE A 6 -2.43 14.11 -17.59
N LYS A 7 -1.30 14.68 -18.01
CA LYS A 7 -1.11 15.20 -19.37
C LYS A 7 -0.48 14.13 -20.25
N ASP A 8 -0.66 14.29 -21.56
CA ASP A 8 0.01 13.49 -22.59
C ASP A 8 -0.22 11.97 -22.45
N VAL A 9 -1.41 11.58 -22.00
CA VAL A 9 -1.82 10.17 -21.97
C VAL A 9 -1.98 9.71 -23.43
N PRO A 10 -1.28 8.65 -23.87
CA PRO A 10 -1.45 8.13 -25.22
C PRO A 10 -2.91 7.78 -25.50
N GLU A 11 -3.42 8.14 -26.67
CA GLU A 11 -4.85 7.99 -27.01
C GLU A 11 -5.34 6.55 -26.85
N ASP A 12 -4.52 5.57 -27.25
CA ASP A 12 -4.82 4.15 -27.06
C ASP A 12 -5.00 3.76 -25.59
N THR A 13 -4.17 4.33 -24.71
CA THR A 13 -4.26 4.08 -23.27
C THR A 13 -5.53 4.70 -22.71
N HIS A 14 -5.83 5.93 -23.09
CA HIS A 14 -7.05 6.62 -22.68
C HIS A 14 -8.31 5.88 -23.13
N ARG A 15 -8.34 5.40 -24.38
CA ARG A 15 -9.43 4.58 -24.92
C ARG A 15 -9.64 3.30 -24.11
N VAL A 16 -8.59 2.53 -23.87
CA VAL A 16 -8.66 1.29 -23.07
C VAL A 16 -9.16 1.56 -21.66
N LEU A 17 -8.71 2.63 -21.02
CA LEU A 17 -9.17 3.00 -19.67
C LEU A 17 -10.65 3.40 -19.66
N ARG A 18 -11.11 4.13 -20.68
CA ARG A 18 -12.53 4.47 -20.85
C ARG A 18 -13.40 3.23 -21.04
N GLU A 19 -12.98 2.29 -21.88
CA GLU A 19 -13.69 1.03 -22.09
C GLU A 19 -13.76 0.19 -20.80
N ARG A 20 -12.69 0.17 -20.00
CA ARG A 20 -12.68 -0.52 -18.69
C ARG A 20 -13.59 0.16 -17.68
N ALA A 21 -13.59 1.49 -17.62
CA ALA A 21 -14.50 2.25 -16.76
C ALA A 21 -15.97 1.98 -17.11
N ALA A 22 -16.31 1.98 -18.40
CA ALA A 22 -17.64 1.65 -18.89
C ALA A 22 -18.08 0.22 -18.49
N ARG A 23 -17.17 -0.76 -18.65
CA ARG A 23 -17.42 -2.15 -18.20
C ARG A 23 -17.60 -2.29 -16.69
N ALA A 24 -16.99 -1.40 -15.91
CA ALA A 24 -17.15 -1.35 -14.45
C ALA A 24 -18.37 -0.51 -14.02
N HIS A 25 -19.17 0.02 -14.97
CA HIS A 25 -20.27 0.96 -14.70
C HIS A 25 -19.84 2.20 -13.90
N GLN A 26 -18.62 2.68 -14.17
CA GLN A 26 -18.02 3.83 -13.50
C GLN A 26 -17.72 4.92 -14.52
N SER A 27 -17.75 6.18 -14.08
CA SER A 27 -17.11 7.24 -14.85
C SER A 27 -15.60 6.98 -14.92
N LEU A 28 -14.93 7.50 -15.96
CA LEU A 28 -13.47 7.37 -16.08
C LEU A 28 -12.75 7.92 -14.85
N GLN A 29 -13.24 9.03 -14.29
CA GLN A 29 -12.66 9.65 -13.10
C GLN A 29 -12.78 8.75 -11.86
N GLU A 30 -13.94 8.13 -11.64
CA GLU A 30 -14.14 7.19 -10.51
C GLU A 30 -13.28 5.94 -10.67
N TYR A 31 -13.23 5.38 -11.88
CA TYR A 31 -12.40 4.23 -12.20
C TYR A 31 -10.93 4.51 -11.89
N LEU A 32 -10.39 5.62 -12.39
CA LEU A 32 -9.00 6.01 -12.14
C LEU A 32 -8.73 6.32 -10.68
N ARG A 33 -9.64 7.02 -10.00
CA ARG A 33 -9.53 7.29 -8.56
C ARG A 33 -9.45 5.97 -7.77
N SER A 34 -10.32 5.00 -8.06
CA SER A 34 -10.31 3.71 -7.37
C SER A 34 -8.99 2.96 -7.59
N ARG A 35 -8.46 3.02 -8.81
CA ARG A 35 -7.18 2.42 -9.18
C ARG A 35 -6.02 3.07 -8.44
N LEU A 36 -5.96 4.40 -8.40
CA LEU A 36 -4.91 5.16 -7.69
C LEU A 36 -4.98 4.93 -6.18
N ILE A 37 -6.17 4.83 -5.59
CA ILE A 37 -6.32 4.49 -4.17
C ILE A 37 -5.83 3.07 -3.91
N ALA A 38 -6.15 2.11 -4.78
CA ALA A 38 -5.67 0.74 -4.63
C ALA A 38 -4.15 0.64 -4.76
N ASP A 39 -3.57 1.38 -5.70
CA ASP A 39 -2.12 1.46 -5.91
C ASP A 39 -1.42 2.06 -4.68
N ALA A 40 -1.89 3.21 -4.19
CA ALA A 40 -1.32 3.88 -3.01
C ALA A 40 -1.51 3.12 -1.68
N LYS A 41 -2.41 2.13 -1.63
CA LYS A 41 -2.57 1.27 -0.43
C LYS A 41 -1.43 0.26 -0.29
N GLN A 42 -0.78 -0.11 -1.38
CA GLN A 42 0.30 -1.08 -1.36
C GLN A 42 1.64 -0.34 -1.26
N PRO A 43 2.34 -0.36 -0.11
CA PRO A 43 3.63 0.28 -0.02
C PRO A 43 4.63 -0.43 -0.92
N THR A 44 5.49 0.35 -1.57
CA THR A 44 6.61 -0.21 -2.33
C THR A 44 7.65 -0.85 -1.40
N LEU A 45 8.52 -1.71 -1.92
CA LEU A 45 9.60 -2.29 -1.12
C LEU A 45 10.50 -1.21 -0.55
N ASP A 46 10.82 -0.18 -1.34
CA ASP A 46 11.64 0.95 -0.91
C ASP A 46 10.97 1.71 0.25
N GLU A 47 9.66 1.98 0.15
CA GLU A 47 8.89 2.61 1.23
C GLU A 47 8.83 1.73 2.50
N VAL A 48 8.81 0.40 2.34
CA VAL A 48 8.90 -0.53 3.46
C VAL A 48 10.29 -0.48 4.09
N PHE A 49 11.35 -0.49 3.30
CA PHE A 49 12.73 -0.40 3.81
C PHE A 49 12.99 0.93 4.50
N ASP A 50 12.55 2.05 3.94
CA ASP A 50 12.62 3.37 4.58
C ASP A 50 11.83 3.42 5.89
N ARG A 51 10.70 2.70 5.97
CA ARG A 51 9.94 2.56 7.22
C ARG A 51 10.68 1.71 8.26
N ILE A 52 11.43 0.69 7.82
CA ILE A 52 12.24 -0.14 8.71
C ILE A 52 13.43 0.64 9.25
N THR A 53 14.10 1.45 8.43
CA THR A 53 15.23 2.28 8.87
C THR A 53 14.79 3.39 9.83
N THR A 54 13.58 3.93 9.68
CA THR A 54 12.99 4.89 10.63
C THR A 54 12.47 4.27 11.91
N ARG A 55 12.14 2.96 11.92
CA ARG A 55 11.94 2.22 13.18
C ARG A 55 13.29 2.05 13.87
N ARG A 56 13.58 2.93 14.84
CA ARG A 56 14.49 2.54 15.93
C ARG A 56 13.91 1.26 16.54
N GLY A 57 14.66 0.16 16.46
CA GLY A 57 14.24 -1.12 17.04
C GLY A 57 13.73 -0.95 18.47
N GLY A 58 12.75 -1.76 18.85
CA GLY A 58 12.27 -1.78 20.23
C GLY A 58 13.40 -2.19 21.19
N ARG A 59 13.51 -1.53 22.33
CA ARG A 59 14.38 -2.00 23.41
C ARG A 59 13.67 -3.12 24.15
N VAL A 60 14.15 -4.35 24.00
CA VAL A 60 13.73 -5.48 24.82
C VAL A 60 14.85 -5.79 25.81
N SER A 61 14.50 -5.94 27.09
CA SER A 61 15.48 -6.37 28.08
C SER A 61 15.73 -7.87 27.94
N PHE A 62 16.94 -8.32 28.27
CA PHE A 62 17.28 -9.74 28.23
C PHE A 62 16.32 -10.60 29.08
N ARG A 63 15.89 -10.06 30.22
CA ARG A 63 14.92 -10.71 31.10
C ARG A 63 13.55 -10.88 30.44
N ALA A 64 13.03 -9.83 29.81
CA ALA A 64 11.74 -9.89 29.12
C ALA A 64 11.75 -10.92 27.99
N ALA A 65 12.84 -10.99 27.23
CA ALA A 65 12.98 -12.00 26.17
C ALA A 65 13.01 -13.44 26.72
N VAL A 66 13.68 -13.67 27.85
CA VAL A 66 13.71 -14.99 28.51
C VAL A 66 12.34 -15.37 29.05
N ASP A 67 11.63 -14.43 29.66
CA ASP A 67 10.30 -14.67 30.23
C ASP A 67 9.27 -15.00 29.12
N ASP A 68 9.32 -14.31 27.98
CA ASP A 68 8.47 -14.62 26.81
C ASP A 68 8.74 -16.02 26.24
N VAL A 69 10.01 -16.42 26.12
CA VAL A 69 10.38 -17.76 25.61
C VAL A 69 9.93 -18.87 26.55
N ARG A 70 10.03 -18.65 27.87
CA ARG A 70 9.51 -19.60 28.87
C ARG A 70 7.99 -19.74 28.77
N ALA A 71 7.28 -18.61 28.71
CA ALA A 71 5.83 -18.60 28.57
C ALA A 71 5.34 -19.28 27.27
N ASP A 72 6.10 -19.23 26.17
CA ASP A 72 5.78 -20.00 24.95
C ASP A 72 5.99 -21.51 25.14
N ARG A 73 7.07 -21.93 25.83
CA ARG A 73 7.34 -23.35 26.10
C ARG A 73 6.31 -23.97 27.03
N ASP A 74 5.90 -23.25 28.07
CA ASP A 74 4.93 -23.74 29.05
C ASP A 74 3.51 -23.89 28.45
N ARG A 75 3.27 -23.30 27.27
CA ARG A 75 2.01 -23.43 26.52
C ARG A 75 2.01 -24.58 25.51
N ARG A 76 3.12 -25.28 25.30
CA ARG A 76 3.24 -26.46 24.42
C ARG A 76 3.16 -27.74 25.24
#